data_AF-A0A7Y0WLQ1-F1
#
_entry.id   AF-A0A7Y0WLQ1-F1
#
_cell.length_a   1.000
_cell.length_b   1.000
_cell.length_c   1.000
_cell.angle_alpha   90.00
_cell.angle_beta   90.00
_cell.angle_gamma   90.00
#
_symmetry.space_group_name_H-M   'P 1'
#
loop_
_entity.id
_entity.type
_entity.pdbx_description
1 polymer ?
#
loop_
_entity_poly.entity_id
_entity_poly.type
_entity_poly.pdbx_seq_one_letter_code
_entity_poly.pdbx_strand_id
1 'polypeptide(L)'
;MNHWLKTLLPKNPSAVELSQKIDDADERVQNLKEQIIAVQARRSELEREARDLASQSLGEAQLASVTSDEAALLNSCKVSASILQGELRRLFVESSPFLSELAQSEMDKSTSIHDNLGRWHSRF
;
A
#
# COMPACT_ATOMS: atom_id res chain seq x y z
N MET A 1 -22.87 -4.00 -25.34
CA MET A 1 -24.17 -4.71 -25.33
C MET A 1 -25.23 -3.61 -25.26
N ASN A 2 -26.21 -3.52 -26.17
CA ASN A 2 -27.17 -2.41 -26.13
C ASN A 2 -28.09 -2.56 -24.92
N HIS A 3 -28.01 -1.61 -23.98
CA HIS A 3 -28.83 -1.62 -22.77
C HIS A 3 -30.32 -1.62 -23.14
N TRP A 4 -31.10 -2.48 -22.48
CA TRP A 4 -32.50 -2.77 -22.83
C TRP A 4 -33.40 -1.52 -22.84
N LEU A 5 -33.08 -0.48 -22.04
CA LEU A 5 -33.77 0.82 -22.07
C LEU A 5 -33.65 1.54 -23.42
N LYS A 6 -32.47 1.52 -24.07
CA LYS A 6 -32.26 2.08 -25.42
C LYS A 6 -33.06 1.31 -26.47
N THR A 7 -33.30 0.01 -26.23
CA THR A 7 -34.06 -0.86 -27.13
C THR A 7 -35.58 -0.71 -26.96
N LEU A 8 -36.08 -0.61 -25.73
CA LEU A 8 -37.52 -0.57 -25.43
C LEU A 8 -38.12 0.85 -25.53
N LEU A 9 -37.36 1.90 -25.22
CA LEU A 9 -37.85 3.28 -25.22
C LEU A 9 -36.89 4.24 -25.96
N PRO A 10 -36.62 4.00 -27.26
CA PRO A 10 -35.59 4.73 -28.00
C PRO A 10 -35.88 6.22 -28.19
N LYS A 11 -37.15 6.65 -28.08
CA LYS A 11 -37.57 8.05 -28.24
C LYS A 11 -37.80 8.77 -26.91
N ASN A 12 -37.59 8.11 -25.77
CA ASN A 12 -37.72 8.72 -24.45
C ASN A 12 -36.36 9.27 -23.99
N PRO A 13 -36.16 10.61 -23.94
CA PRO A 13 -34.86 11.20 -23.64
C PRO A 13 -34.32 10.78 -22.28
N SER A 14 -35.18 10.68 -21.27
CA SER A 14 -34.80 10.28 -19.91
C SER A 14 -34.37 8.81 -19.83
N ALA A 15 -35.01 7.92 -20.58
CA ALA A 15 -34.63 6.50 -20.63
C ALA A 15 -33.28 6.30 -21.32
N VAL A 16 -32.99 7.08 -22.38
CA VAL A 16 -31.70 7.06 -23.08
C VAL A 16 -30.58 7.62 -22.20
N GLU A 17 -30.83 8.72 -21.47
CA GLU A 17 -29.85 9.30 -20.53
C GLU A 17 -29.57 8.36 -19.35
N LEU A 18 -30.60 7.74 -18.77
CA LEU A 18 -30.44 6.79 -17.67
C LEU A 18 -29.64 5.56 -18.12
N SER A 19 -29.92 5.07 -19.32
CA SER A 19 -29.16 3.98 -19.92
C SER A 19 -27.69 4.33 -20.09
N GLN A 20 -27.36 5.54 -20.53
CA GLN A 20 -25.96 5.95 -20.68
C GLN A 20 -25.25 6.01 -19.33
N LYS A 21 -25.90 6.54 -18.29
CA LYS A 21 -25.33 6.58 -16.93
C LYS A 21 -25.06 5.19 -16.35
N ILE A 22 -25.90 4.20 -16.68
CA ILE A 22 -25.69 2.80 -16.29
C ILE A 22 -24.48 2.21 -17.04
N ASP A 23 -24.41 2.42 -18.36
CA ASP A 23 -23.27 1.97 -19.17
C ASP A 23 -21.94 2.56 -18.64
N ASP A 24 -21.91 3.86 -18.33
CA ASP A 24 -20.73 4.54 -17.77
C ASP A 24 -20.36 4.01 -16.37
N ALA A 25 -21.36 3.68 -15.55
CA ALA A 25 -21.14 3.10 -14.22
C ALA A 25 -20.57 1.68 -14.31
N ASP A 26 -21.06 0.86 -15.23
CA ASP A 26 -20.57 -0.49 -15.47
C ASP A 26 -19.12 -0.49 -15.95
N GLU A 27 -18.75 0.46 -16.84
CA GLU A 27 -17.35 0.65 -17.27
C GLU A 27 -16.45 1.02 -16.09
N ARG A 28 -16.88 1.96 -15.24
CA ARG A 28 -16.13 2.33 -14.03
C ARG A 28 -15.98 1.16 -13.07
N VAL A 29 -17.03 0.35 -12.89
CA VAL A 29 -16.98 -0.85 -12.04
C VAL A 29 -15.99 -1.85 -12.61
N GLN A 30 -15.93 -2.04 -13.93
CA GLN A 30 -14.92 -2.93 -14.52
C GLN A 30 -13.49 -2.42 -14.34
N ASN A 31 -13.25 -1.14 -14.60
CA ASN A 31 -11.94 -0.54 -14.38
C ASN A 31 -11.48 -0.69 -12.92
N LEU A 32 -12.40 -0.51 -11.95
CA LEU A 32 -12.09 -0.73 -10.54
C LEU A 32 -11.78 -2.19 -10.22
N LYS A 33 -12.48 -3.15 -10.83
CA LYS A 33 -12.18 -4.58 -10.66
C LYS A 33 -10.78 -4.91 -11.17
N GLU A 34 -10.40 -4.41 -12.34
CA GLU A 34 -9.06 -4.60 -12.90
C GLU A 34 -7.98 -4.02 -11.99
N GLN A 35 -8.21 -2.81 -11.46
CA GLN A 35 -7.30 -2.18 -10.49
C GLN A 35 -7.19 -2.99 -9.20
N ILE A 36 -8.31 -3.50 -8.67
CA ILE A 36 -8.29 -4.35 -7.47
C ILE A 36 -7.47 -5.62 -7.71
N ILE A 37 -7.65 -6.28 -8.87
CA ILE A 37 -6.88 -7.46 -9.25
C ILE A 37 -5.39 -7.12 -9.31
N ALA A 38 -5.02 -6.00 -9.93
CA ALA A 38 -3.63 -5.55 -10.02
C ALA A 38 -3.02 -5.27 -8.64
N VAL A 39 -3.76 -4.59 -7.77
CA VAL A 39 -3.33 -4.30 -6.39
C VAL A 39 -3.18 -5.59 -5.58
N GLN A 40 -4.10 -6.53 -5.70
CA GLN A 40 -4.02 -7.84 -5.03
C GLN A 40 -2.82 -8.65 -5.53
N ALA A 41 -2.58 -8.68 -6.84
CA ALA A 41 -1.41 -9.34 -7.41
C ALA A 41 -0.10 -8.73 -6.89
N ARG A 42 0.00 -7.39 -6.87
CA ARG A 42 1.17 -6.69 -6.33
C ARG A 42 1.36 -6.92 -4.84
N ARG A 43 0.27 -6.97 -4.07
CA ARG A 43 0.32 -7.30 -2.64
C ARG A 43 0.91 -8.70 -2.42
N SER A 44 0.42 -9.71 -3.13
CA SER A 44 0.93 -11.09 -3.01
C SER A 44 2.41 -11.19 -3.37
N GLU A 45 2.86 -10.43 -4.38
CA GLU A 45 4.27 -10.34 -4.74
C GLU A 45 5.12 -9.73 -3.62
N LEU A 46 4.69 -8.62 -3.05
CA LEU A 46 5.37 -7.96 -1.92
C LEU A 46 5.39 -8.84 -0.66
N GLU A 47 4.30 -9.55 -0.36
CA GLU A 47 4.25 -10.49 0.77
C GLU A 47 5.27 -11.63 0.59
N ARG A 48 5.43 -12.13 -0.64
CA ARG A 48 6.46 -13.13 -0.97
C ARG A 48 7.87 -12.55 -0.83
N GLU A 49 8.14 -11.39 -1.41
CA GLU A 49 9.45 -10.72 -1.30
C GLU A 49 9.82 -10.45 0.18
N ALA A 50 8.88 -9.99 0.98
CA ALA A 50 9.07 -9.75 2.40
C ALA A 50 9.38 -11.05 3.16
N ARG A 51 8.66 -12.15 2.83
CA ARG A 51 8.90 -13.46 3.43
C ARG A 51 10.28 -14.03 3.05
N ASP A 52 10.66 -13.90 1.79
CA ASP A 52 11.97 -14.33 1.27
C ASP A 52 13.09 -13.55 1.98
N LEU A 53 12.94 -12.23 2.15
CA LEU A 53 13.90 -11.40 2.89
C LEU A 53 13.97 -11.79 4.38
N ALA A 54 12.81 -11.93 5.03
CA ALA A 54 12.75 -12.24 6.46
C ALA A 54 13.31 -13.65 6.78
N SER A 55 13.17 -14.61 5.87
CA SER A 55 13.73 -15.97 6.01
C SER A 55 15.27 -16.00 6.06
N GLN A 56 15.95 -14.94 5.59
CA GLN A 56 17.40 -14.81 5.70
C GLN A 56 17.84 -14.49 7.14
N SER A 57 16.93 -13.97 7.97
CA SER A 57 17.22 -13.49 9.33
C SER A 57 16.47 -14.25 10.42
N LEU A 58 15.37 -14.93 10.10
CA LEU A 58 14.50 -15.62 11.04
C LEU A 58 14.32 -17.09 10.65
N GLY A 59 14.23 -17.96 11.65
CA GLY A 59 13.83 -19.35 11.43
C GLY A 59 12.34 -19.45 11.07
N GLU A 60 11.95 -20.54 10.39
CA GLU A 60 10.59 -20.69 9.83
C GLU A 60 9.47 -20.63 10.89
N ALA A 61 9.72 -21.15 12.10
CA ALA A 61 8.78 -21.08 13.22
C ALA A 61 8.58 -19.64 13.75
N GLN A 62 9.65 -18.84 13.75
CA GLN A 62 9.58 -17.42 14.13
C GLN A 62 8.88 -16.62 13.04
N LEU A 63 9.19 -16.91 11.78
CA LEU A 63 8.53 -16.29 10.63
C LEU A 63 7.02 -16.51 10.66
N ALA A 64 6.57 -17.75 10.86
CA ALA A 64 5.15 -18.09 10.97
C ALA A 64 4.45 -17.35 12.13
N SER A 65 5.11 -17.26 13.29
CA SER A 65 4.60 -16.53 14.46
C SER A 65 4.44 -15.04 14.18
N VAL A 66 5.46 -14.42 13.57
CA VAL A 66 5.51 -12.98 13.26
C VAL A 66 4.50 -12.59 12.16
N THR A 67 4.11 -13.52 11.28
CA THR A 67 3.07 -13.30 10.26
C THR A 67 1.64 -13.61 10.69
N SER A 68 1.44 -14.13 11.92
CA SER A 68 0.11 -14.57 12.37
C SER A 68 -0.78 -13.45 12.90
N ASP A 69 -0.18 -12.34 13.36
CA ASP A 69 -0.87 -11.16 13.88
C ASP A 69 -0.30 -9.90 13.20
N GLU A 70 -1.08 -9.36 12.26
CA GLU A 70 -0.71 -8.18 11.48
C GLU A 70 -0.50 -6.94 12.35
N ALA A 71 -1.29 -6.78 13.43
CA ALA A 71 -1.15 -5.65 14.34
C ALA A 71 0.14 -5.75 15.17
N ALA A 72 0.46 -6.94 15.67
CA ALA A 72 1.72 -7.19 16.37
C ALA A 72 2.95 -7.04 15.45
N LEU A 73 2.84 -7.48 14.19
CA LEU A 73 3.86 -7.28 13.16
C LEU A 73 4.09 -5.80 12.88
N LEU A 74 3.02 -5.04 12.63
CA LEU A 74 3.08 -3.59 12.41
C LEU A 74 3.69 -2.85 13.60
N ASN A 75 3.34 -3.24 14.82
CA ASN A 75 3.93 -2.68 16.03
C ASN A 75 5.45 -2.97 16.11
N SER A 76 5.87 -4.19 15.77
CA SER A 76 7.28 -4.56 15.72
C SER A 76 8.04 -3.74 14.66
N CYS A 77 7.46 -3.59 13.47
CA CYS A 77 8.01 -2.73 12.41
C CYS A 77 8.12 -1.27 12.86
N LYS A 78 7.13 -0.75 13.56
CA LYS A 78 7.13 0.62 14.10
C LYS A 78 8.26 0.82 15.12
N VAL A 79 8.50 -0.14 16.01
CA VAL A 79 9.62 -0.10 16.96
C VAL A 79 10.95 -0.10 16.21
N SER A 80 11.16 -1.01 15.25
CA SER A 80 12.38 -1.08 14.45
C SER A 80 12.63 0.21 13.65
N ALA A 81 11.58 0.77 13.03
CA ALA A 81 11.68 2.03 12.31
C ALA A 81 12.03 3.21 13.24
N SER A 82 11.51 3.21 14.47
CA SER A 82 11.85 4.23 15.47
C SER A 82 13.32 4.16 15.89
N ILE A 83 13.86 2.96 16.08
CA ILE A 83 15.28 2.75 16.39
C ILE A 83 16.13 3.22 15.21
N LEU A 84 15.81 2.78 13.99
CA LEU A 84 16.56 3.18 12.78
C LEU A 84 16.57 4.70 12.61
N GLN A 85 15.42 5.36 12.77
CA GLN A 85 15.32 6.82 12.67
C GLN A 85 16.13 7.52 13.76
N GLY A 86 16.12 7.00 14.98
CA GLY A 86 16.91 7.52 16.11
C GLY A 86 18.42 7.44 15.85
N GLU A 87 18.90 6.28 15.38
CA GLU A 87 20.32 6.08 15.06
C GLU A 87 20.75 6.91 13.85
N LEU A 88 19.93 7.00 12.81
CA LEU A 88 20.20 7.87 11.66
C LEU A 88 20.29 9.34 12.06
N ARG A 89 19.37 9.83 12.91
CA ARG A 89 19.44 11.20 13.46
C ARG A 89 20.73 11.45 14.21
N ARG A 90 21.15 10.50 15.06
CA ARG A 90 22.40 10.62 15.83
C ARG A 90 23.60 10.70 14.91
N LEU A 91 23.71 9.77 13.96
CA LEU A 91 24.76 9.77 12.94
C LEU A 91 24.78 11.07 12.13
N PHE A 92 23.61 11.61 11.80
CA PHE A 92 23.51 12.87 11.07
C PHE A 92 24.06 14.05 11.87
N VAL A 93 23.70 14.15 13.16
CA VAL A 93 24.20 15.20 14.07
C VAL A 93 25.71 15.09 14.28
N GLU A 94 26.25 13.87 14.30
CA GLU A 94 27.68 13.60 14.47
C GLU A 94 28.47 13.72 13.15
N SER A 95 27.80 13.73 12.01
CA SER A 95 28.42 13.78 10.68
C SER A 95 28.82 15.21 10.25
N SER A 96 29.81 15.32 9.36
CA SER A 96 30.15 16.61 8.75
C SER A 96 29.03 17.09 7.80
N PRO A 97 28.90 18.40 7.55
CA PRO A 97 27.85 18.94 6.67
C PRO A 97 27.80 18.31 5.27
N PHE A 98 28.94 17.89 4.74
CA PHE A 98 29.04 17.20 3.45
C PHE A 98 28.42 15.79 3.49
N LEU A 99 28.65 15.05 4.59
CA LEU A 99 28.06 13.71 4.78
C LEU A 99 26.56 13.79 5.06
N SER A 100 26.12 14.86 5.73
CA SER A 100 24.70 15.16 5.92
C SER A 100 23.97 15.30 4.58
N GLU A 101 24.49 16.10 3.63
CA GLU A 101 23.85 16.24 2.30
C GLU A 101 23.73 14.90 1.56
N LEU A 102 24.75 14.04 1.64
CA LEU A 102 24.74 12.70 1.02
C LEU A 102 23.74 11.75 1.68
N ALA A 103 23.57 11.84 3.00
CA ALA A 103 22.69 10.97 3.76
C ALA A 103 21.24 11.48 3.85
N GLN A 104 20.95 12.71 3.41
CA GLN A 104 19.62 13.33 3.54
C GLN A 104 18.52 12.48 2.88
N SER A 105 18.81 11.89 1.72
CA SER A 105 17.87 11.00 1.01
C SER A 105 17.47 9.78 1.86
N GLU A 106 18.43 9.18 2.56
CA GLU A 106 18.16 8.02 3.43
C GLU A 106 17.41 8.44 4.70
N MET A 107 17.71 9.63 5.21
CA MET A 107 17.00 10.23 6.33
C MET A 107 15.53 10.54 6.01
N ASP A 108 15.26 11.04 4.80
CA ASP A 108 13.91 11.30 4.30
C ASP A 108 13.13 9.99 4.11
N LYS A 109 13.77 8.96 3.54
CA LYS A 109 13.19 7.61 3.42
C LYS A 109 12.85 7.02 4.79
N SER A 110 13.78 7.09 5.74
CA SER A 110 13.56 6.59 7.11
C SER A 110 12.37 7.28 7.78
N THR A 111 12.27 8.60 7.64
CA THR A 111 11.15 9.38 8.18
C THR A 111 9.83 9.00 7.52
N SER A 112 9.82 8.87 6.19
CA SER A 112 8.63 8.41 5.45
C SER A 112 8.16 7.02 5.90
N ILE A 113 9.08 6.08 6.11
CA ILE A 113 8.75 4.73 6.61
C ILE A 113 8.15 4.81 8.01
N HIS A 114 8.78 5.55 8.93
CA HIS A 114 8.29 5.72 10.30
C HIS A 114 6.87 6.31 10.33
N ASP A 115 6.63 7.38 9.57
CA ASP A 115 5.33 8.06 9.53
C ASP A 115 4.24 7.18 8.91
N ASN A 116 4.55 6.48 7.83
CA ASN A 116 3.59 5.58 7.17
C ASN A 116 3.24 4.39 8.06
N LEU A 117 4.21 3.79 8.76
CA LEU A 117 3.94 2.74 9.74
C LEU A 117 3.08 3.26 10.90
N GLY A 118 3.32 4.48 11.38
CA GLY A 118 2.48 5.12 12.39
C GLY A 118 1.02 5.28 11.94
N ARG A 119 0.81 5.78 10.72
CA ARG A 119 -0.53 5.93 10.12
C ARG A 119 -1.22 4.61 9.83
N TRP A 120 -0.47 3.58 9.47
CA TRP A 120 -1.03 2.27 9.20
C TRP A 120 -1.44 1.58 10.50
N HIS A 121 -0.58 1.61 11.52
CA HIS A 121 -0.91 1.08 12.84
C HIS A 121 -2.14 1.76 13.47
N SER A 122 -2.37 3.06 13.24
CA SER A 122 -3.55 3.74 13.79
C SER A 122 -4.89 3.33 13.16
N ARG A 123 -4.87 2.49 12.10
CA ARG A 123 -6.07 1.98 11.43
C ARG A 123 -6.53 0.61 11.94
N PHE A 124 -5.72 -0.01 12.80
CA PHE A 124 -6.05 -1.21 13.57
C PHE A 124 -6.47 -0.81 14.98
#